data_AF-A0A917FKL9-F1
#
_entry.id   AF-A0A917FKL9-F1
#
_cell.length_a   1.000
_cell.length_b   1.000
_cell.length_c   1.000
_cell.angle_alpha   90.00
_cell.angle_beta   90.00
_cell.angle_gamma   90.00
#
_symmetry.space_group_name_H-M   'P 1'
#
loop_
_entity.id
_entity.type
_entity.pdbx_description
1 polymer ?
#
loop_
_entity_poly.entity_id
_entity_poly.type
_entity_poly.pdbx_seq_one_letter_code
_entity_poly.pdbx_strand_id
1 'polypeptide(L)' 'MKYVMTIEVNARSVLDEETTQYYESLTPEQREERVAEVKADTQQMFLREMDDNAEVDVNVRVEEVAE' A
#
# COMPACT_ATOMS: atom_id res chain seq x y z
N MET A 1 4.31 -7.94 28.91
CA MET A 1 5.34 -7.17 28.18
C MET A 1 4.65 -6.63 26.93
N LYS A 2 4.85 -5.36 26.56
CA LYS A 2 4.15 -4.75 25.40
C LYS A 2 5.14 -4.68 24.24
N TYR A 3 4.82 -5.32 23.13
CA TYR A 3 5.60 -5.28 21.90
C TYR A 3 4.91 -4.35 20.92
N VAL A 4 5.67 -3.48 20.28
CA VAL A 4 5.19 -2.54 19.27
C VAL A 4 5.99 -2.82 18.02
N MET A 5 5.30 -3.07 16.92
CA MET A 5 5.88 -3.25 15.59
C MET A 5 5.42 -2.08 14.73
N THR A 6 6.36 -1.26 14.28
CA THR A 6 6.09 -0.14 13.37
C THR A 6 6.61 -0.51 11.99
N ILE A 7 5.74 -0.49 10.98
CA ILE A 7 6.09 -0.85 9.62
C ILE A 7 5.79 0.35 8.72
N GLU A 8 6.83 0.90 8.11
CA GLU A 8 6.74 2.00 7.15
C GLU A 8 7.39 1.55 5.83
N VAL A 9 6.59 1.50 4.76
CA VAL A 9 7.03 0.97 3.47
C VAL A 9 7.07 2.11 2.46
N ASN A 10 8.26 2.45 1.99
CA ASN A 10 8.47 3.40 0.89
C ASN A 10 9.01 2.62 -0.32
N ALA A 11 8.13 2.32 -1.27
CA ALA A 11 8.50 1.63 -2.50
C ALA A 11 8.71 2.66 -3.62
N ARG A 12 9.74 2.46 -4.44
CA ARG A 12 10.11 3.34 -5.57
C ARG A 12 10.09 2.54 -6.85
N SER A 13 9.79 3.20 -7.97
CA SER A 13 9.71 2.56 -9.29
C SER A 13 8.79 1.33 -9.28
N VAL A 14 7.64 1.47 -8.61
CA VAL A 14 6.68 0.38 -8.33
C VAL A 14 5.91 -0.09 -9.56
N LEU A 15 5.91 0.69 -10.63
CA LEU A 15 5.22 0.40 -11.88
C LEU A 15 6.26 0.29 -12.99
N ASP A 16 6.12 -0.74 -13.82
CA ASP A 16 6.81 -0.80 -15.12
C ASP A 16 6.05 0.03 -16.16
N GLU A 17 6.55 0.11 -17.39
CA GLU A 17 5.95 0.94 -18.46
C GLU A 17 4.49 0.53 -18.76
N GLU A 18 4.20 -0.78 -18.81
CA GLU A 18 2.86 -1.29 -19.09
C GLU A 18 1.88 -0.91 -17.96
N THR A 19 2.32 -1.10 -16.71
CA THR A 19 1.50 -0.80 -15.54
C THR A 19 1.37 0.71 -15.32
N THR A 20 2.37 1.50 -15.71
CA THR A 20 2.32 2.97 -15.68
C THR A 20 1.25 3.49 -16.62
N GLN A 21 1.21 3.02 -17.88
CA GLN A 21 0.19 3.43 -18.84
C GLN A 21 -1.22 3.06 -18.37
N TYR A 22 -1.39 1.87 -17.78
CA TYR A 22 -2.65 1.47 -17.17
C TYR A 22 -3.02 2.42 -16.02
N TYR A 23 -2.10 2.71 -15.10
CA TYR A 23 -2.36 3.58 -13.95
C TYR A 23 -2.67 5.02 -14.37
N GLU A 24 -1.98 5.54 -15.39
CA GLU A 24 -2.25 6.84 -15.98
C GLU A 24 -3.65 6.92 -16.61
N SER A 25 -4.15 5.81 -17.14
CA SER A 25 -5.49 5.73 -17.73
C SER A 25 -6.64 5.76 -16.70
N LEU A 26 -6.35 5.53 -15.42
CA LEU A 26 -7.34 5.54 -14.34
C LEU A 26 -7.76 6.96 -13.94
N THR A 27 -9.04 7.13 -13.58
CA THR A 27 -9.52 8.37 -12.94
C THR A 27 -8.94 8.53 -11.53
N PRO A 28 -8.96 9.74 -10.94
CA PRO A 28 -8.54 9.94 -9.56
C PRO A 28 -9.23 9.00 -8.57
N GLU A 29 -10.54 8.81 -8.69
CA GLU A 29 -11.30 7.91 -7.82
C GLU A 29 -10.88 6.44 -7.95
N GLN A 30 -10.58 6.00 -9.18
CA GLN A 30 -10.09 4.64 -9.43
C GLN A 30 -8.67 4.44 -8.88
N ARG A 31 -7.83 5.47 -8.91
CA ARG A 31 -6.51 5.44 -8.29
C ARG A 31 -6.62 5.35 -6.77
N GLU A 32 -7.53 6.10 -6.16
CA GLU A 32 -7.81 6.02 -4.73
C GLU A 32 -8.33 4.64 -4.31
N GLU A 33 -9.25 4.06 -5.08
CA GLU A 33 -9.75 2.70 -4.85
C GLU A 33 -8.62 1.67 -4.93
N ARG A 34 -7.76 1.78 -5.96
CA ARG A 34 -6.58 0.92 -6.13
C ARG A 34 -5.62 1.02 -4.94
N VAL A 35 -5.36 2.22 -4.42
CA VAL A 35 -4.51 2.43 -3.24
C VAL A 35 -5.15 1.80 -2.00
N ALA A 36 -6.48 1.93 -1.84
CA ALA A 36 -7.21 1.32 -0.74
C ALA A 36 -7.17 -0.21 -0.78
N GLU A 37 -7.30 -0.83 -1.96
CA GLU A 37 -7.13 -2.27 -2.15
C GLU A 37 -5.74 -2.74 -1.70
N VAL A 38 -4.69 -2.08 -2.18
CA VAL A 38 -3.30 -2.43 -1.84
C VAL A 38 -3.05 -2.29 -0.34
N LYS A 39 -3.58 -1.22 0.28
CA LYS A 39 -3.52 -1.03 1.73
C LYS A 39 -4.19 -2.18 2.48
N ALA A 40 -5.40 -2.58 2.07
CA ALA A 40 -6.17 -3.66 2.69
C ALA A 40 -5.46 -5.02 2.54
N ASP A 41 -4.97 -5.34 1.35
CA ASP A 41 -4.24 -6.59 1.08
C ASP A 41 -2.97 -6.69 1.91
N THR A 42 -2.22 -5.60 2.01
CA THR A 42 -1.00 -5.51 2.82
C THR A 42 -1.33 -5.69 4.30
N GLN A 43 -2.39 -5.04 4.79
CA GLN A 43 -2.83 -5.17 6.18
C GLN A 43 -3.24 -6.62 6.49
N GLN A 44 -3.99 -7.27 5.61
CA GLN A 44 -4.39 -8.68 5.75
C GLN A 44 -3.19 -9.62 5.76
N MET A 45 -2.17 -9.35 4.94
CA MET A 45 -0.93 -10.13 4.94
C MET A 45 -0.25 -10.10 6.32
N PHE A 46 -0.15 -8.93 6.96
CA PHE A 46 0.45 -8.82 8.30
C PHE A 46 -0.40 -9.46 9.39
N LEU A 47 -1.73 -9.30 9.33
CA LEU A 47 -2.64 -9.88 10.31
C LEU A 47 -2.60 -11.41 10.35
N ARG A 48 -2.32 -12.08 9.22
CA ARG A 48 -2.20 -13.54 9.16
C ARG A 48 -1.04 -14.11 9.99
N GLU A 49 0.01 -13.33 10.19
CA GLU A 49 1.22 -13.74 10.92
C GLU A 49 1.19 -13.27 12.40
N MET A 50 0.12 -12.59 12.80
CA MET A 50 -0.02 -11.98 14.13
C MET A 50 -1.12 -12.67 14.95
N ASP A 51 -1.14 -12.39 16.25
CA ASP A 51 -2.24 -12.81 17.13
C ASP A 51 -3.58 -12.26 16.63
N ASP A 52 -4.68 -13.00 16.86
CA ASP A 52 -6.05 -12.65 16.44
C ASP A 52 -6.53 -11.26 16.88
N ASN A 53 -5.88 -10.66 17.87
CA ASN A 53 -6.21 -9.33 18.43
C ASN A 53 -5.20 -8.24 18.04
N ALA A 54 -4.30 -8.50 17.09
CA ALA A 54 -3.33 -7.52 16.66
C ALA A 54 -3.98 -6.41 15.82
N GLU A 55 -3.54 -5.18 16.03
CA GLU A 55 -3.89 -4.03 15.21
C GLU A 55 -2.70 -3.67 14.33
N VAL A 56 -2.94 -3.51 13.02
CA VAL A 56 -1.93 -3.12 12.03
C VAL A 56 -2.41 -1.86 11.33
N ASP A 57 -1.58 -0.81 11.34
CA ASP A 57 -1.77 0.38 10.51
C ASP A 57 -0.78 0.34 9.32
N VAL A 58 -1.31 0.47 8.11
CA VAL A 58 -0.53 0.48 6.87
C VAL A 58 -0.80 1.80 6.16
N ASN A 59 0.26 2.53 5.81
CA ASN A 59 0.17 3.76 5.04
C ASN A 59 0.71 3.52 3.63
N VAL A 60 -0.16 3.65 2.62
CA VAL A 60 0.19 3.51 1.19
C VAL A 60 -0.09 4.84 0.52
N ARG A 61 0.89 5.37 -0.21
CA ARG A 61 0.78 6.58 -1.02
C ARG A 61 1.53 6.39 -2.34
N VAL A 62 1.02 7.01 -3.39
CA VAL A 62 1.71 7.13 -4.67
C VAL A 62 2.04 8.61 -4.86
N GLU A 63 3.32 8.91 -5.07
CA GLU A 63 3.83 10.27 -5.27
C GLU A 63 4.54 10.32 -6.63
N GLU A 64 4.21 11.33 -7.45
CA GLU A 64 4.99 11.66 -8.65
C GLU A 64 6.25 12.42 -8.22
N VAL A 65 7.42 11.94 -8.61
CA VAL A 65 8.71 12.59 -8.34
C VAL A 65 9.28 13.06 -9.68
N ALA A 66 9.47 14.37 -9.83
CA ALA A 66 10.17 14.92 -10.99
C ALA A 66 11.66 14.50 -10.96
N GLU A 67 12.16 13.95 -12.07
CA GLU A 67 13.59 13.64 -12.24
C GLU A 67 14.47 14.89 -12.31
#